data_AF-A0A0Q6UER6-F1
#
_entry.id   AF-A0A0Q6UER6-F1
#
_cell.length_a   1.000
_cell.length_b   1.000
_cell.length_c   1.000
_cell.angle_alpha   90.00
_cell.angle_beta   90.00
_cell.angle_gamma   90.00
#
_symmetry.space_group_name_H-M   'P 1'
#
loop_
_entity.id
_entity.type
_entity.pdbx_description
1 polymer ?
#
loop_
_entity_poly.entity_id
_entity_poly.type
_entity_poly.pdbx_seq_one_letter_code
_entity_poly.pdbx_strand_id
1 'polypeptide(L)'
;MEEGVAGTEGTVALLEAAIARIAGELGATALPRPLSAYDDPLAELRGLRASLPPGGQVVCGTLNAATSDALVQLLRSDPAQPGSYDASAPQHLHGYATAYKLLLEAGFSGDIVETVSSPVDPALLEAATPLMEHLGVDTERAARHLGAEAYVLVADVVADVAADLAVPVAEQRPVTFVACVNDDLQLANNLLASSVLGPGSPHQLLTYRGMTSAAEGLNRGLHEAQHDLVVFIQQDIFIPSWWPARLQRQWELASADTPPSLAGPFGVRYREGGREHVGHAVDRDHLLRMERPLPAPVDGLDELVLIVPRDTELRVEPRVGWHLYGTDLALQVHRAGGWTAVLDLPCHHNSLYHDLDEGYHHSEAVLAGIWPAELPIVTNTSSITEDPRDRRVRDLEDFIQQRGEEFTAMVDSLGVAQGEIDRLNEHIGTLNEQIARVRERNQKLRKRRGD
;
A
#
# COMPACT_ATOMS: atom_id res chain seq x y z
N MET A 1 5.35 26.54 -32.65
CA MET A 1 5.13 25.91 -31.35
C MET A 1 6.20 24.85 -31.21
N GLU A 2 7.38 25.31 -30.80
CA GLU A 2 8.51 24.47 -30.42
C GLU A 2 8.60 24.61 -28.90
N GLU A 3 7.80 23.83 -28.17
CA GLU A 3 8.14 23.49 -26.79
C GLU A 3 8.73 22.09 -26.87
N GLY A 4 10.05 22.05 -26.93
CA GLY A 4 10.82 20.83 -27.07
C GLY A 4 10.65 19.95 -25.84
N VAL A 5 10.47 18.65 -26.09
CA VAL A 5 10.72 17.59 -25.11
C VAL A 5 12.06 17.89 -24.45
N ALA A 6 12.07 18.09 -23.13
CA ALA A 6 13.31 18.20 -22.40
C ALA A 6 14.08 16.89 -22.61
N GLY A 7 15.18 16.92 -23.36
CA GLY A 7 16.04 15.75 -23.50
C GLY A 7 16.61 15.33 -22.14
N THR A 8 17.12 14.11 -22.04
CA THR A 8 17.71 13.54 -20.80
C THR A 8 18.72 14.47 -20.12
N GLU A 9 19.47 15.28 -20.87
CA GLU A 9 20.38 16.31 -20.33
C GLU A 9 19.63 17.40 -19.52
N GLY A 10 18.43 17.79 -19.95
CA GLY A 10 17.57 18.72 -19.24
C GLY A 10 17.04 18.15 -17.92
N THR A 11 16.59 16.89 -17.93
CA THR A 11 16.12 16.19 -16.71
C THR A 11 17.25 16.06 -15.69
N VAL A 12 18.46 15.70 -16.11
CA VAL A 12 19.63 15.62 -15.21
C VAL A 12 19.91 16.98 -14.57
N ALA A 13 19.97 18.05 -15.35
CA ALA A 13 20.23 19.39 -14.82
C ALA A 13 19.14 19.85 -13.83
N LEU A 14 17.87 19.55 -14.10
CA LEU A 14 16.76 19.82 -13.17
C LEU A 14 16.91 19.03 -11.87
N LEU A 15 17.26 17.74 -11.97
CA LEU A 15 17.47 16.88 -10.81
C LEU A 15 18.63 17.36 -9.94
N GLU A 16 19.79 17.67 -10.54
CA GLU A 16 20.97 18.17 -9.82
C GLU A 16 20.68 19.52 -9.13
N ALA A 17 19.95 20.42 -9.79
CA ALA A 17 19.51 21.68 -9.21
C ALA A 17 18.54 21.46 -8.03
N ALA A 18 17.61 20.52 -8.13
CA ALA A 18 16.67 20.18 -7.06
C ALA A 18 17.40 19.59 -5.84
N ILE A 19 18.34 18.66 -6.05
CA ILE A 19 19.18 18.09 -4.99
C ILE A 19 19.94 19.20 -4.25
N ALA A 20 20.64 20.08 -4.98
CA ALA A 20 21.43 21.15 -4.39
C ALA A 20 20.56 22.14 -3.60
N ARG A 21 19.39 22.49 -4.14
CA ARG A 21 18.43 23.37 -3.48
C ARG A 21 17.91 22.76 -2.17
N ILE A 22 17.37 21.54 -2.22
CA ILE A 22 16.79 20.87 -1.05
C ILE A 22 17.85 20.61 0.02
N ALA A 23 19.07 20.20 -0.38
CA ALA A 23 20.19 20.05 0.55
C ALA A 23 20.53 21.38 1.25
N GLY A 24 20.55 22.48 0.51
CA GLY A 24 20.79 23.82 1.06
C GLY A 24 19.69 24.28 2.02
N GLU A 25 18.42 24.00 1.70
CA GLU A 25 17.26 24.32 2.56
C GLU A 25 17.28 23.54 3.87
N LEU A 26 17.67 22.27 3.84
CA LEU A 26 17.70 21.37 5.01
C LEU A 26 19.03 21.41 5.77
N GLY A 27 20.08 22.01 5.20
CA GLY A 27 21.45 21.88 5.73
C GLY A 27 22.00 20.45 5.66
N ALA A 28 21.47 19.64 4.75
CA ALA A 28 21.83 18.24 4.54
C ALA A 28 23.01 18.07 3.57
N THR A 29 23.62 16.89 3.55
CA THR A 29 24.71 16.59 2.59
C THR A 29 24.13 16.17 1.25
N ALA A 30 24.52 16.84 0.16
CA ALA A 30 24.07 16.47 -1.19
C ALA A 30 24.98 15.38 -1.80
N LEU A 31 24.37 14.38 -2.43
CA LEU A 31 25.02 13.56 -3.46
C LEU A 31 24.73 14.22 -4.81
N PRO A 32 25.71 14.93 -5.42
CA PRO A 32 25.43 15.96 -6.42
C PRO A 32 24.99 15.44 -7.78
N ARG A 33 25.18 14.14 -8.06
CA ARG A 33 24.78 13.50 -9.31
C ARG A 33 23.67 12.47 -9.03
N PRO A 34 22.88 12.09 -10.05
CA PRO A 34 21.92 11.00 -9.91
C PRO A 34 22.63 9.69 -9.55
N LEU A 35 22.01 8.84 -8.71
CA LEU A 35 22.53 7.53 -8.32
C LEU A 35 22.86 6.66 -9.53
N SER A 36 22.06 6.73 -10.59
CA SER A 36 22.27 5.99 -11.84
C SER A 36 23.52 6.41 -12.62
N ALA A 37 24.16 7.52 -12.26
CA ALA A 37 25.36 8.04 -12.92
C ALA A 37 26.68 7.66 -12.23
N TYR A 38 26.62 6.95 -11.10
CA TYR A 38 27.80 6.43 -10.41
C TYR A 38 28.10 5.00 -10.87
N ASP A 39 29.39 4.65 -10.98
CA ASP A 39 29.81 3.28 -11.29
C ASP A 39 29.36 2.30 -10.20
N ASP A 40 29.54 2.69 -8.93
CA ASP A 40 29.09 1.97 -7.74
C ASP A 40 28.30 2.90 -6.80
N PRO A 41 26.99 3.11 -7.04
CA PRO A 41 26.18 4.00 -6.22
C PRO A 41 26.09 3.56 -4.75
N LEU A 42 26.23 2.26 -4.47
CA LEU A 42 26.17 1.74 -3.12
C LEU A 42 27.43 2.09 -2.32
N ALA A 43 28.61 1.98 -2.93
CA ALA A 43 29.86 2.40 -2.31
C ALA A 43 29.86 3.89 -1.98
N GLU A 44 29.32 4.73 -2.87
CA GLU A 44 29.20 6.18 -2.66
C GLU A 44 28.30 6.50 -1.46
N LEU A 45 27.11 5.88 -1.38
CA LEU A 45 26.23 6.04 -0.23
C LEU A 45 26.87 5.56 1.07
N ARG A 46 27.58 4.43 1.06
CA ARG A 46 28.30 3.93 2.25
C ARG A 46 29.42 4.85 2.68
N GLY A 47 30.17 5.41 1.73
CA GLY A 47 31.19 6.43 1.98
C GLY A 47 30.60 7.68 2.63
N LEU A 48 29.45 8.15 2.13
CA LEU A 48 28.72 9.26 2.73
C LEU A 48 28.27 8.93 4.16
N ARG A 49 27.64 7.77 4.39
CA ARG A 49 27.21 7.36 5.74
C ARG A 49 28.37 7.41 6.74
N ALA A 50 29.53 6.90 6.36
CA ALA A 50 30.70 6.87 7.23
C ALA A 50 31.24 8.27 7.59
N SER A 51 30.93 9.30 6.78
CA SER A 51 31.35 10.68 7.02
C SER A 51 30.32 11.54 7.77
N LEU A 52 29.07 11.08 7.85
CA LEU A 52 27.99 11.82 8.47
C LEU A 52 27.99 11.65 10.01
N PRO A 53 27.66 12.69 10.77
CA PRO A 53 27.42 12.56 12.20
C PRO A 53 26.14 11.76 12.48
N PRO A 54 25.92 11.28 13.72
CA PRO A 54 24.62 10.76 14.14
C PRO A 54 23.50 11.77 13.86
N GLY A 55 22.41 11.31 13.25
CA GLY A 55 21.31 12.18 12.79
C GLY A 55 21.63 12.98 11.52
N GLY A 56 22.75 12.71 10.86
CA GLY A 56 23.07 13.28 9.56
C GLY A 56 22.06 12.86 8.49
N GLN A 57 21.82 13.77 7.55
CA GLN A 57 20.86 13.59 6.47
C GLN A 57 21.56 13.74 5.11
N VAL A 58 21.14 12.93 4.15
CA VAL A 58 21.59 12.99 2.75
C VAL A 58 20.42 13.36 1.84
N VAL A 59 20.69 14.22 0.85
CA VAL A 59 19.80 14.46 -0.28
C VAL A 59 20.45 13.86 -1.52
N CYS A 60 19.74 12.98 -2.20
CA CYS A 60 20.20 12.35 -3.43
C CYS A 60 19.05 12.28 -4.44
N GLY A 61 19.34 11.84 -5.65
CA GLY A 61 18.29 11.60 -6.63
C GLY A 61 18.61 10.44 -7.54
N THR A 62 17.61 9.96 -8.26
CA THR A 62 17.79 8.93 -9.29
C THR A 62 16.96 9.29 -10.51
N LEU A 63 17.49 8.99 -11.69
CA LEU A 63 16.67 8.96 -12.90
C LEU A 63 15.74 7.74 -12.83
N ASN A 64 14.53 7.90 -13.39
CA ASN A 64 13.59 6.82 -13.58
C ASN A 64 13.75 6.26 -15.01
N ALA A 65 14.09 4.99 -15.13
CA ALA A 65 14.17 4.29 -16.41
C ALA A 65 12.80 3.78 -16.89
N ALA A 66 11.81 3.70 -16.00
CA ALA A 66 10.48 3.18 -16.29
C ALA A 66 9.49 4.32 -16.64
N THR A 67 9.79 5.08 -17.68
CA THR A 67 8.93 6.17 -18.17
C THR A 67 7.96 5.72 -19.27
N SER A 68 6.95 6.53 -19.56
CA SER A 68 6.03 6.33 -20.68
C SER A 68 6.76 6.27 -22.03
N ASP A 69 7.76 7.11 -22.25
CA ASP A 69 8.61 7.04 -23.44
C ASP A 69 9.39 5.73 -23.52
N ALA A 70 9.98 5.28 -22.41
CA ALA A 70 10.68 4.00 -22.35
C ALA A 70 9.74 2.82 -22.66
N LEU A 71 8.51 2.85 -22.14
CA LEU A 71 7.47 1.87 -22.46
C LEU A 71 7.15 1.85 -23.96
N VAL A 72 6.95 3.02 -24.58
CA VAL A 72 6.67 3.13 -26.03
C VAL A 72 7.83 2.55 -26.85
N GLN A 73 9.08 2.85 -26.48
CA GLN A 73 10.25 2.30 -27.17
C GLN A 73 10.37 0.78 -27.02
N LEU A 74 10.11 0.26 -25.81
CA LEU A 74 10.07 -1.19 -25.56
C LEU A 74 9.02 -1.88 -26.41
N LEU A 75 7.80 -1.32 -26.49
CA LEU A 75 6.72 -1.87 -27.32
C LEU A 75 7.03 -1.81 -28.83
N ARG A 76 7.86 -0.87 -29.25
CA ARG A 76 8.37 -0.76 -30.63
C ARG A 76 9.60 -1.64 -30.90
N SER A 77 10.08 -2.37 -29.89
CA SER A 77 11.31 -3.17 -29.96
C SER A 77 12.55 -2.34 -30.31
N ASP A 78 12.57 -1.06 -29.91
CA ASP A 78 13.69 -0.15 -30.11
C ASP A 78 14.06 0.58 -28.81
N PRO A 79 14.44 -0.15 -27.74
CA PRO A 79 14.76 0.46 -26.43
C PRO A 79 16.01 1.34 -26.46
N ALA A 80 16.76 1.35 -27.56
CA ALA A 80 17.97 2.13 -27.75
C ALA A 80 17.61 3.59 -28.06
N GLN A 81 17.74 4.47 -27.07
CA GLN A 81 17.64 5.92 -27.30
C GLN A 81 18.77 6.39 -28.23
N PRO A 82 18.60 7.47 -29.01
CA PRO A 82 19.66 7.97 -29.90
C PRO A 82 21.02 8.19 -29.22
N GLY A 83 21.05 8.51 -27.91
CA GLY A 83 22.28 8.66 -27.12
C GLY A 83 22.89 7.36 -26.58
N SER A 84 22.20 6.23 -26.70
CA SER A 84 22.70 4.92 -26.22
C SER A 84 23.86 4.37 -27.05
N TYR A 85 24.07 4.89 -28.27
CA TYR A 85 25.20 4.54 -29.13
C TYR A 85 26.48 5.32 -28.79
N ASP A 86 26.36 6.45 -28.10
CA ASP A 86 27.48 7.35 -27.73
C ASP A 86 27.84 7.30 -26.24
N ALA A 87 27.07 6.59 -25.41
CA ALA A 87 27.28 6.52 -23.97
C ALA A 87 28.51 5.65 -23.62
N SER A 88 29.55 6.28 -23.07
CA SER A 88 30.79 5.61 -22.64
C SER A 88 30.77 5.09 -21.19
N ALA A 89 29.65 5.27 -20.46
CA ALA A 89 29.52 4.94 -19.04
C ALA A 89 28.34 3.97 -18.79
N PRO A 90 28.40 3.12 -17.75
CA PRO A 90 27.27 2.29 -17.37
C PRO A 90 26.09 3.17 -16.97
N GLN A 91 24.98 3.10 -17.70
CA GLN A 91 23.71 3.68 -17.26
C GLN A 91 22.92 2.59 -16.53
N HIS A 92 22.94 2.64 -15.21
CA HIS A 92 22.11 1.73 -14.42
C HIS A 92 20.64 2.05 -14.64
N LEU A 93 19.83 1.04 -14.94
CA LEU A 93 18.37 1.19 -15.05
C LEU A 93 17.78 1.21 -13.64
N HIS A 94 17.48 2.39 -13.14
CA HIS A 94 16.90 2.60 -11.82
C HIS A 94 15.41 2.97 -11.91
N GLY A 95 14.67 2.66 -10.86
CA GLY A 95 13.39 3.28 -10.53
C GLY A 95 13.38 3.61 -9.04
N TYR A 96 12.25 4.11 -8.51
CA TYR A 96 12.14 4.46 -7.09
C TYR A 96 12.52 3.29 -6.16
N ALA A 97 12.08 2.07 -6.50
CA ALA A 97 12.34 0.88 -5.68
C ALA A 97 13.84 0.57 -5.58
N THR A 98 14.60 0.75 -6.68
CA THR A 98 16.06 0.57 -6.66
C THR A 98 16.73 1.60 -5.77
N ALA A 99 16.28 2.86 -5.78
CA ALA A 99 16.81 3.89 -4.90
C ALA A 99 16.60 3.56 -3.41
N TYR A 100 15.39 3.13 -3.02
CA TYR A 100 15.14 2.71 -1.64
C TYR A 100 15.98 1.52 -1.22
N LYS A 101 16.15 0.52 -2.09
CA LYS A 101 17.02 -0.64 -1.82
C LYS A 101 18.47 -0.22 -1.60
N LEU A 102 19.00 0.67 -2.44
CA LEU A 102 20.35 1.22 -2.30
C LEU A 102 20.51 2.01 -0.99
N LEU A 103 19.54 2.87 -0.66
CA LEU A 103 19.53 3.64 0.59
C LEU A 103 19.51 2.72 1.81
N LEU A 104 18.58 1.77 1.88
CA LEU A 104 18.49 0.80 2.97
C LEU A 104 19.76 -0.03 3.10
N GLU A 105 20.31 -0.52 1.99
CA GLU A 105 21.54 -1.31 1.97
C GLU A 105 22.77 -0.50 2.43
N ALA A 106 22.78 0.81 2.18
CA ALA A 106 23.77 1.73 2.74
C ALA A 106 23.49 2.09 4.21
N GLY A 107 22.27 1.87 4.71
CA GLY A 107 21.82 2.16 6.07
C GLY A 107 21.22 3.54 6.24
N PHE A 108 20.54 4.00 5.21
CA PHE A 108 19.64 5.12 5.26
C PHE A 108 18.21 4.63 5.10
N SER A 109 17.27 5.43 5.54
CA SER A 109 15.86 5.28 5.21
C SER A 109 15.34 6.68 4.92
N GLY A 110 14.72 6.85 3.77
CA GLY A 110 14.35 8.16 3.26
C GLY A 110 12.99 8.14 2.61
N ASP A 111 12.60 9.30 2.12
CA ASP A 111 11.35 9.53 1.43
C ASP A 111 11.59 10.29 0.11
N ILE A 112 10.69 10.14 -0.85
CA ILE A 112 10.67 10.96 -2.05
C ILE A 112 10.03 12.30 -1.69
N VAL A 113 10.81 13.38 -1.80
CA VAL A 113 10.33 14.73 -1.46
C VAL A 113 9.98 15.56 -2.70
N GLU A 114 10.50 15.18 -3.85
CA GLU A 114 10.24 15.84 -5.12
C GLU A 114 10.33 14.85 -6.27
N THR A 115 9.48 15.03 -7.27
CA THR A 115 9.49 14.25 -8.51
C THR A 115 9.54 15.22 -9.69
N VAL A 116 10.50 15.00 -10.59
CA VAL A 116 10.51 15.67 -11.90
C VAL A 116 9.62 14.84 -12.81
N SER A 117 8.54 15.43 -13.30
CA SER A 117 7.51 14.71 -14.05
C SER A 117 7.17 15.37 -15.38
N SER A 118 6.82 14.53 -16.34
CA SER A 118 6.23 14.91 -17.62
C SER A 118 4.84 14.29 -17.76
N PRO A 119 3.88 14.96 -18.44
CA PRO A 119 2.56 14.40 -18.67
C PRO A 119 2.63 13.07 -19.44
N VAL A 120 1.88 12.07 -19.00
CA VAL A 120 1.68 10.84 -19.76
C VAL A 120 0.51 11.05 -20.72
N ASP A 121 0.65 10.60 -21.98
CA ASP A 121 -0.43 10.61 -22.96
C ASP A 121 -1.64 9.81 -22.42
N PRO A 122 -2.82 10.45 -22.22
CA PRO A 122 -4.01 9.76 -21.75
C PRO A 122 -4.42 8.59 -22.65
N ALA A 123 -4.20 8.68 -23.96
CA ALA A 123 -4.53 7.60 -24.90
C ALA A 123 -3.61 6.38 -24.73
N LEU A 124 -2.34 6.60 -24.35
CA LEU A 124 -1.41 5.52 -24.00
C LEU A 124 -1.87 4.82 -22.72
N LEU A 125 -2.27 5.59 -21.69
CA LEU A 125 -2.77 5.04 -20.43
C LEU A 125 -4.03 4.20 -20.66
N GLU A 126 -5.03 4.75 -21.37
CA GLU A 126 -6.26 4.03 -21.71
C GLU A 126 -5.97 2.71 -22.45
N ALA A 127 -5.04 2.73 -23.41
CA ALA A 127 -4.65 1.54 -24.14
C ALA A 127 -3.88 0.52 -23.29
N ALA A 128 -3.14 0.98 -22.26
CA ALA A 128 -2.33 0.14 -21.38
C ALA A 128 -3.10 -0.39 -20.16
N THR A 129 -4.23 0.20 -19.78
CA THR A 129 -5.03 -0.22 -18.61
C THR A 129 -5.32 -1.72 -18.58
N PRO A 130 -5.81 -2.38 -19.65
CA PRO A 130 -6.08 -3.83 -19.60
C PRO A 130 -4.83 -4.68 -19.34
N LEU A 131 -3.66 -4.20 -19.79
CA LEU A 131 -2.38 -4.85 -19.52
C LEU A 131 -1.97 -4.65 -18.06
N MET A 132 -2.12 -3.44 -17.52
CA MET A 132 -1.83 -3.16 -16.11
C MET A 132 -2.71 -4.00 -15.18
N GLU A 133 -4.01 -4.07 -15.46
CA GLU A 133 -4.96 -4.93 -14.74
C GLU A 133 -4.56 -6.41 -14.81
N HIS A 134 -4.17 -6.89 -15.99
CA HIS A 134 -3.68 -8.28 -16.16
C HIS A 134 -2.42 -8.57 -15.33
N LEU A 135 -1.53 -7.58 -15.21
CA LEU A 135 -0.29 -7.66 -14.44
C LEU A 135 -0.49 -7.34 -12.95
N GLY A 136 -1.71 -7.02 -12.51
CA GLY A 136 -1.97 -6.66 -11.12
C GLY A 136 -1.35 -5.32 -10.69
N VAL A 137 -1.11 -4.43 -11.64
CA VAL A 137 -0.53 -3.10 -11.39
C VAL A 137 -1.66 -2.08 -11.29
N ASP A 138 -1.70 -1.33 -10.19
CA ASP A 138 -2.63 -0.22 -10.06
C ASP A 138 -2.41 0.85 -11.14
N THR A 139 -3.48 1.22 -11.85
CA THR A 139 -3.39 2.10 -13.04
C THR A 139 -3.08 3.54 -12.66
N GLU A 140 -3.67 4.06 -11.57
CA GLU A 140 -3.43 5.44 -11.13
C GLU A 140 -1.97 5.62 -10.68
N ARG A 141 -1.47 4.68 -9.89
CA ARG A 141 -0.08 4.65 -9.47
C ARG A 141 0.89 4.40 -10.63
N ALA A 142 0.55 3.51 -11.57
CA ALA A 142 1.36 3.31 -12.77
C ALA A 142 1.49 4.61 -13.57
N ALA A 143 0.40 5.37 -13.73
CA ALA A 143 0.43 6.66 -14.41
C ALA A 143 1.38 7.65 -13.72
N ARG A 144 1.37 7.72 -12.38
CA ARG A 144 2.33 8.55 -11.61
C ARG A 144 3.78 8.16 -11.91
N HIS A 145 4.11 6.86 -11.88
CA HIS A 145 5.48 6.41 -12.08
C HIS A 145 5.92 6.51 -13.55
N LEU A 146 5.04 6.26 -14.52
CA LEU A 146 5.34 6.42 -15.95
C LEU A 146 5.55 7.87 -16.36
N GLY A 147 4.93 8.81 -15.64
CA GLY A 147 5.14 10.25 -15.82
C GLY A 147 6.36 10.80 -15.09
N ALA A 148 6.89 10.09 -14.10
CA ALA A 148 8.07 10.51 -13.36
C ALA A 148 9.34 10.25 -14.18
N GLU A 149 10.14 11.29 -14.44
CA GLU A 149 11.44 11.18 -15.09
C GLU A 149 12.58 11.03 -14.08
N ALA A 150 12.42 11.59 -12.89
CA ALA A 150 13.40 11.51 -11.81
C ALA A 150 12.76 11.71 -10.44
N TYR A 151 13.44 11.19 -9.41
CA TYR A 151 13.04 11.31 -8.01
C TYR A 151 14.16 11.96 -7.20
N VAL A 152 13.81 12.91 -6.33
CA VAL A 152 14.69 13.45 -5.28
C VAL A 152 14.28 12.82 -3.96
N LEU A 153 15.26 12.26 -3.25
CA LEU A 153 15.07 11.60 -1.97
C LEU A 153 15.84 12.34 -0.87
N VAL A 154 15.20 12.47 0.28
CA VAL A 154 15.82 12.90 1.53
C VAL A 154 15.87 11.68 2.44
N ALA A 155 17.06 11.33 2.91
CA ALA A 155 17.26 10.13 3.70
C ALA A 155 18.09 10.39 4.96
N ASP A 156 17.60 9.88 6.08
CA ASP A 156 18.30 9.97 7.35
C ASP A 156 19.10 8.70 7.60
N VAL A 157 20.23 8.85 8.29
CA VAL A 157 20.99 7.70 8.78
C VAL A 157 20.11 6.86 9.70
N VAL A 158 19.99 5.56 9.42
CA VAL A 158 19.39 4.61 10.35
C VAL A 158 20.35 4.49 11.53
N ALA A 159 19.89 4.93 12.70
CA ALA A 159 20.71 4.94 13.91
C ALA A 159 21.20 3.53 14.24
N ASP A 160 22.48 3.40 14.57
CA ASP A 160 23.01 2.14 15.06
C ASP A 160 22.36 1.76 16.40
N VAL A 161 22.11 0.47 16.59
CA VAL A 161 21.66 -0.03 17.90
C VAL A 161 22.85 0.06 18.87
N ALA A 162 22.63 0.55 20.09
CA ALA A 162 23.68 0.87 21.04
C ALA A 162 24.73 -0.26 21.19
N ALA A 163 26.01 0.12 21.11
CA ALA A 163 27.14 -0.80 21.03
C ALA A 163 27.50 -1.49 22.35
N ASP A 164 26.93 -1.06 23.47
CA ASP A 164 27.09 -1.69 24.78
C ASP A 164 26.38 -3.06 24.89
N LEU A 165 25.50 -3.37 23.93
CA LEU A 165 24.91 -4.70 23.70
C LEU A 165 25.59 -5.47 22.54
N ALA A 166 26.81 -5.09 22.15
CA ALA A 166 27.47 -5.67 20.98
C ALA A 166 27.80 -7.16 21.14
N VAL A 167 26.90 -8.01 20.66
CA VAL A 167 27.22 -9.38 20.22
C VAL A 167 28.08 -9.27 18.94
N PRO A 168 29.31 -9.80 18.89
CA PRO A 168 30.14 -9.79 17.68
C PRO A 168 29.41 -10.37 16.46
N VAL A 169 29.76 -9.94 15.24
CA VAL A 169 29.19 -10.49 13.98
C VAL A 169 29.34 -12.03 13.91
N ALA A 170 30.39 -12.58 14.50
CA ALA A 170 30.65 -14.01 14.61
C ALA A 170 29.63 -14.79 15.47
N GLU A 171 28.80 -14.09 16.26
CA GLU A 171 27.76 -14.65 17.13
C GLU A 171 26.34 -14.37 16.61
N GLN A 172 26.21 -13.84 15.38
CA GLN A 172 24.89 -13.65 14.75
C GLN A 172 24.21 -15.01 14.58
N ARG A 173 23.14 -15.22 15.34
CA ARG A 173 22.34 -16.43 15.26
C ARG A 173 21.58 -16.44 13.93
N PRO A 174 21.66 -17.53 13.17
CA PRO A 174 20.83 -17.72 12.00
C PRO A 174 19.33 -17.56 12.30
N VAL A 175 18.56 -17.25 11.27
CA VAL A 175 17.13 -16.93 11.34
C VAL A 175 16.42 -17.71 10.25
N THR A 176 15.19 -18.15 10.50
CA THR A 176 14.35 -18.76 9.47
C THR A 176 13.39 -17.71 8.91
N PHE A 177 13.41 -17.49 7.61
CA PHE A 177 12.46 -16.66 6.88
C PHE A 177 11.44 -17.56 6.18
N VAL A 178 10.16 -17.20 6.25
CA VAL A 178 9.06 -17.94 5.65
C VAL A 178 8.21 -16.98 4.83
N ALA A 179 8.06 -17.26 3.54
CA ALA A 179 7.24 -16.45 2.63
C ALA A 179 6.23 -17.32 1.88
N CYS A 180 4.99 -16.86 1.80
CA CYS A 180 4.04 -17.34 0.81
C CYS A 180 4.28 -16.58 -0.50
N VAL A 181 4.27 -17.29 -1.62
CA VAL A 181 4.65 -16.76 -2.93
C VAL A 181 3.53 -17.03 -3.93
N ASN A 182 3.02 -15.97 -4.55
CA ASN A 182 2.08 -16.06 -5.67
C ASN A 182 2.62 -15.41 -6.95
N ASP A 183 3.72 -14.65 -6.87
CA ASP A 183 4.36 -13.99 -8.01
C ASP A 183 5.89 -14.12 -7.89
N ASP A 184 6.46 -14.95 -8.77
CA ASP A 184 7.90 -15.22 -8.80
C ASP A 184 8.72 -13.99 -9.24
N LEU A 185 8.15 -13.09 -10.05
CA LEU A 185 8.83 -11.86 -10.47
C LEU A 185 8.84 -10.85 -9.32
N GLN A 186 7.74 -10.73 -8.57
CA GLN A 186 7.69 -9.90 -7.38
C GLN A 186 8.66 -10.42 -6.30
N LEU A 187 8.73 -11.74 -6.11
CA LEU A 187 9.71 -12.39 -5.23
C LEU A 187 11.16 -12.09 -5.66
N ALA A 188 11.46 -12.27 -6.96
CA ALA A 188 12.80 -12.05 -7.51
C ALA A 188 13.25 -10.58 -7.36
N ASN A 189 12.34 -9.65 -7.64
CA ASN A 189 12.65 -8.23 -7.60
C ASN A 189 12.79 -7.69 -6.18
N ASN A 190 12.25 -8.37 -5.16
CA ASN A 190 12.25 -7.87 -3.77
C ASN A 190 12.97 -8.82 -2.82
N LEU A 191 12.30 -9.84 -2.27
CA LEU A 191 12.88 -10.66 -1.19
C LEU A 191 14.15 -11.39 -1.62
N LEU A 192 14.22 -11.90 -2.85
CA LEU A 192 15.45 -12.54 -3.34
C LEU A 192 16.54 -11.54 -3.77
N ALA A 193 16.21 -10.26 -3.89
CA ALA A 193 17.22 -9.21 -4.08
C ALA A 193 17.96 -8.89 -2.78
N SER A 194 17.45 -9.32 -1.62
CA SER A 194 18.16 -9.25 -0.34
C SER A 194 19.35 -10.20 -0.33
N SER A 195 20.56 -9.67 -0.43
CA SER A 195 21.79 -10.47 -0.50
C SER A 195 21.98 -11.40 0.71
N VAL A 196 21.39 -11.07 1.85
CA VAL A 196 21.43 -11.87 3.08
C VAL A 196 20.62 -13.18 2.98
N LEU A 197 19.82 -13.36 1.93
CA LEU A 197 19.06 -14.59 1.65
C LEU A 197 19.64 -15.38 0.46
N GLY A 198 20.78 -14.93 -0.08
CA GLY A 198 21.42 -15.55 -1.23
C GLY A 198 22.17 -16.85 -0.92
N PRO A 199 22.77 -17.49 -1.95
CA PRO A 199 23.56 -18.70 -1.79
C PRO A 199 24.70 -18.52 -0.77
N GLY A 200 24.83 -19.50 0.14
CA GLY A 200 25.84 -19.45 1.21
C GLY A 200 25.43 -18.63 2.43
N SER A 201 24.21 -18.06 2.44
CA SER A 201 23.64 -17.46 3.64
C SER A 201 23.51 -18.50 4.77
N PRO A 202 23.81 -18.12 6.03
CA PRO A 202 23.53 -18.96 7.17
C PRO A 202 22.02 -19.01 7.49
N HIS A 203 21.23 -18.08 6.96
CA HIS A 203 19.79 -18.01 7.19
C HIS A 203 19.04 -19.02 6.32
N GLN A 204 17.94 -19.55 6.85
CA GLN A 204 17.05 -20.44 6.10
C GLN A 204 15.96 -19.60 5.44
N LEU A 205 15.72 -19.77 4.14
CA LEU A 205 14.55 -19.22 3.45
C LEU A 205 13.64 -20.36 3.00
N LEU A 206 12.40 -20.36 3.49
CA LEU A 206 11.33 -21.28 3.09
C LEU A 206 10.31 -20.50 2.25
N THR A 207 10.05 -20.95 1.03
CA THR A 207 9.04 -20.36 0.15
C THR A 207 7.95 -21.37 -0.18
N TYR A 208 6.69 -20.95 -0.08
CA TYR A 208 5.53 -21.79 -0.34
C TYR A 208 4.65 -21.20 -1.43
N ARG A 209 4.44 -21.97 -2.51
CA ARG A 209 3.62 -21.60 -3.67
C ARG A 209 2.30 -22.38 -3.68
N GLY A 210 1.26 -21.79 -4.27
CA GLY A 210 -0.03 -22.45 -4.45
C GLY A 210 -0.78 -22.72 -3.14
N MET A 211 -0.47 -21.95 -2.09
CA MET A 211 -1.20 -21.99 -0.82
C MET A 211 -2.59 -21.38 -1.00
N THR A 212 -3.55 -21.85 -0.21
CA THR A 212 -4.95 -21.36 -0.22
C THR A 212 -5.19 -20.23 0.77
N SER A 213 -4.30 -20.07 1.74
CA SER A 213 -4.28 -18.97 2.71
C SER A 213 -2.86 -18.72 3.20
N ALA A 214 -2.62 -17.57 3.84
CA ALA A 214 -1.35 -17.31 4.51
C ALA A 214 -1.06 -18.37 5.57
N ALA A 215 -2.09 -18.81 6.30
CA ALA A 215 -1.95 -19.81 7.36
C ALA A 215 -1.33 -21.13 6.89
N GLU A 216 -1.70 -21.60 5.70
CA GLU A 216 -1.21 -22.87 5.16
C GLU A 216 0.32 -22.84 5.01
N GLY A 217 0.86 -21.79 4.38
CA GLY A 217 2.30 -21.65 4.18
C GLY A 217 3.05 -21.25 5.45
N LEU A 218 2.52 -20.29 6.22
CA LEU A 218 3.20 -19.75 7.40
C LEU A 218 3.26 -20.78 8.55
N ASN A 219 2.17 -21.48 8.85
CA ASN A 219 2.19 -22.52 9.89
C ASN A 219 3.06 -23.72 9.50
N ARG A 220 3.06 -24.09 8.20
CA ARG A 220 3.97 -25.11 7.69
C ARG A 220 5.43 -24.68 7.80
N GLY A 221 5.74 -23.45 7.41
CA GLY A 221 7.08 -22.87 7.57
C GLY A 221 7.55 -22.80 9.01
N LEU A 222 6.67 -22.44 9.95
CA LEU A 222 6.97 -22.48 11.38
C LEU A 222 7.32 -23.89 11.86
N HIS A 223 6.59 -24.91 11.39
CA HIS A 223 6.88 -26.30 11.71
C HIS A 223 8.23 -26.79 11.15
N GLU A 224 8.59 -26.36 9.94
CA GLU A 224 9.82 -26.75 9.23
C GLU A 224 11.04 -25.88 9.61
N ALA A 225 10.86 -24.84 10.44
CA ALA A 225 11.89 -23.89 10.79
C ALA A 225 13.03 -24.50 11.63
N GLN A 226 14.26 -24.10 11.31
CA GLN A 226 15.49 -24.64 11.91
C GLN A 226 16.08 -23.75 13.01
N HIS A 227 15.63 -22.50 13.13
CA HIS A 227 16.27 -21.48 13.95
C HIS A 227 15.32 -20.89 14.99
N ASP A 228 15.87 -20.41 16.12
CA ASP A 228 15.12 -19.94 17.30
C ASP A 228 14.13 -18.81 16.99
N LEU A 229 14.47 -17.94 16.04
CA LEU A 229 13.55 -16.93 15.53
C LEU A 229 13.09 -17.28 14.12
N VAL A 230 11.78 -17.13 13.92
CA VAL A 230 11.10 -17.34 12.64
C VAL A 230 10.45 -16.03 12.22
N VAL A 231 10.75 -15.61 10.99
CA VAL A 231 10.27 -14.38 10.38
C VAL A 231 9.30 -14.75 9.26
N PHE A 232 8.01 -14.51 9.48
CA PHE A 232 7.03 -14.48 8.40
C PHE A 232 7.22 -13.17 7.63
N ILE A 233 7.46 -13.27 6.33
CA ILE A 233 7.83 -12.12 5.49
C ILE A 233 7.12 -12.22 4.14
N GLN A 234 6.57 -11.10 3.67
CA GLN A 234 5.93 -11.06 2.36
C GLN A 234 6.97 -11.10 1.23
N GLN A 235 6.58 -11.64 0.07
CA GLN A 235 7.49 -11.83 -1.08
C GLN A 235 8.00 -10.50 -1.68
N ASP A 236 7.26 -9.43 -1.46
CA ASP A 236 7.51 -8.07 -1.94
C ASP A 236 8.30 -7.20 -0.95
N ILE A 237 8.87 -7.81 0.08
CA ILE A 237 9.75 -7.16 1.04
C ILE A 237 11.20 -7.26 0.58
N PHE A 238 11.94 -6.14 0.62
CA PHE A 238 13.40 -6.14 0.62
C PHE A 238 13.92 -5.79 2.02
N ILE A 239 14.85 -6.63 2.51
CA ILE A 239 15.65 -6.36 3.70
C ILE A 239 17.13 -6.14 3.34
N PRO A 240 17.81 -5.18 3.97
CA PRO A 240 19.24 -4.94 3.74
C PRO A 240 20.13 -5.98 4.44
N SER A 241 21.40 -6.07 4.02
CA SER A 241 22.35 -7.07 4.52
C SER A 241 22.60 -7.02 6.02
N TRP A 242 22.45 -5.86 6.65
CA TRP A 242 22.60 -5.66 8.08
C TRP A 242 21.33 -6.01 8.88
N TRP A 243 20.21 -6.34 8.23
CA TRP A 243 18.90 -6.48 8.89
C TRP A 243 18.83 -7.63 9.91
N PRO A 244 19.29 -8.88 9.64
CA PRO A 244 19.22 -9.95 10.64
C PRO A 244 20.09 -9.65 11.86
N ALA A 245 21.21 -8.96 11.62
CA ALA A 245 22.07 -8.46 12.66
C ALA A 245 21.25 -7.52 13.57
N ARG A 246 20.57 -6.53 13.01
CA ARG A 246 19.73 -5.59 13.75
C ARG A 246 18.58 -6.28 14.48
N LEU A 247 17.95 -7.30 13.87
CA LEU A 247 16.89 -8.12 14.48
C LEU A 247 17.33 -8.69 15.82
N GLN A 248 18.49 -9.35 15.88
CA GLN A 248 18.97 -9.94 17.13
C GLN A 248 19.11 -8.89 18.25
N ARG A 249 19.68 -7.72 17.94
CA ARG A 249 19.88 -6.65 18.95
C ARG A 249 18.55 -6.04 19.39
N GLN A 250 17.64 -5.77 18.45
CA GLN A 250 16.32 -5.23 18.77
C GLN A 250 15.48 -6.23 19.57
N TRP A 251 15.61 -7.53 19.28
CA TRP A 251 14.97 -8.60 20.06
C TRP A 251 15.52 -8.66 21.49
N GLU A 252 16.85 -8.60 21.66
CA GLU A 252 17.51 -8.57 22.97
C GLU A 252 17.08 -7.34 23.78
N LEU A 253 17.05 -6.16 23.15
CA LEU A 253 16.56 -4.91 23.76
C LEU A 253 15.10 -5.04 24.22
N ALA A 254 14.23 -5.57 23.37
CA ALA A 254 12.83 -5.80 23.72
C ALA A 254 12.69 -6.83 24.84
N SER A 255 13.63 -7.77 24.96
CA SER A 255 13.58 -8.87 25.92
C SER A 255 14.11 -8.55 27.31
N ALA A 256 14.46 -7.28 27.60
CA ALA A 256 15.11 -6.89 28.86
C ALA A 256 14.32 -7.32 30.12
N ASP A 257 13.00 -7.17 30.10
CA ASP A 257 12.12 -7.61 31.19
C ASP A 257 11.44 -8.95 30.90
N THR A 258 10.82 -9.07 29.74
CA THR A 258 10.15 -10.28 29.27
C THR A 258 10.20 -10.30 27.74
N PRO A 259 10.70 -11.36 27.09
CA PRO A 259 10.74 -11.45 25.64
C PRO A 259 9.35 -11.22 25.02
N PRO A 260 9.25 -10.48 23.90
CA PRO A 260 7.99 -10.37 23.18
C PRO A 260 7.58 -11.73 22.61
N SER A 261 6.27 -12.00 22.57
CA SER A 261 5.75 -13.24 21.98
C SER A 261 5.57 -13.14 20.46
N LEU A 262 5.44 -11.91 19.96
CA LEU A 262 5.30 -11.56 18.56
C LEU A 262 5.90 -10.17 18.35
N ALA A 263 6.61 -9.97 17.25
CA ALA A 263 7.16 -8.67 16.91
C ALA A 263 7.08 -8.36 15.41
N GLY A 264 7.26 -7.10 15.03
CA GLY A 264 7.32 -6.65 13.64
C GLY A 264 7.91 -5.24 13.52
N PRO A 265 8.09 -4.70 12.31
CA PRO A 265 8.63 -3.35 12.11
C PRO A 265 7.56 -2.25 12.14
N PHE A 266 6.27 -2.62 12.06
CA PHE A 266 5.15 -1.69 12.01
C PHE A 266 3.90 -2.28 12.66
N GLY A 267 3.15 -1.45 13.37
CA GLY A 267 1.95 -1.86 14.07
C GLY A 267 1.13 -0.69 14.59
N VAL A 268 0.14 -1.01 15.43
CA VAL A 268 -0.83 -0.06 15.95
C VAL A 268 -1.02 -0.26 17.45
N ARG A 269 -1.13 0.85 18.17
CA ARG A 269 -1.54 0.91 19.58
C ARG A 269 -2.92 1.56 19.66
N TYR A 270 -3.79 1.00 20.48
CA TYR A 270 -5.15 1.50 20.66
C TYR A 270 -5.75 1.30 22.05
N ARG A 271 -5.26 0.35 22.86
CA ARG A 271 -5.83 0.06 24.18
C ARG A 271 -5.54 1.13 25.23
N GLU A 272 -4.47 1.90 25.06
CA GLU A 272 -4.09 3.01 25.95
C GLU A 272 -4.68 4.37 25.53
N GLY A 273 -5.61 4.38 24.56
CA GLY A 273 -6.37 5.57 24.15
C GLY A 273 -5.99 6.08 22.76
N GLY A 274 -6.95 6.00 21.84
CA GLY A 274 -6.81 6.46 20.45
C GLY A 274 -5.97 5.53 19.58
N ARG A 275 -6.22 5.52 18.27
CA ARG A 275 -5.42 4.76 17.31
C ARG A 275 -4.12 5.51 17.01
N GLU A 276 -2.99 4.87 17.26
CA GLU A 276 -1.65 5.40 16.97
C GLU A 276 -0.84 4.35 16.21
N HIS A 277 -0.30 4.73 15.05
CA HIS A 277 0.67 3.91 14.34
C HIS A 277 2.05 4.00 14.99
N VAL A 278 2.76 2.88 15.00
CA VAL A 278 4.10 2.75 15.57
C VAL A 278 4.96 1.96 14.59
N GLY A 279 6.13 2.50 14.25
CA GLY A 279 7.13 1.74 13.51
C GLY A 279 7.91 2.53 12.48
N HIS A 280 8.67 1.76 11.71
CA HIS A 280 9.63 2.25 10.75
C HIS A 280 9.74 1.30 9.55
N ALA A 281 9.20 1.71 8.42
CA ALA A 281 9.28 0.98 7.16
C ALA A 281 9.24 1.95 5.97
N VAL A 282 9.80 1.56 4.84
CA VAL A 282 9.52 2.21 3.56
C VAL A 282 8.41 1.40 2.91
N ASP A 283 7.26 2.01 2.70
CA ASP A 283 6.12 1.39 2.06
C ASP A 283 5.91 2.04 0.69
N ARG A 284 6.13 1.25 -0.37
CA ARG A 284 6.07 1.67 -1.76
C ARG A 284 6.99 2.85 -2.05
N ASP A 285 6.43 4.02 -2.28
CA ASP A 285 7.09 5.30 -2.57
C ASP A 285 7.09 6.27 -1.39
N HIS A 286 6.84 5.77 -0.16
CA HIS A 286 6.73 6.59 1.04
C HIS A 286 7.47 6.03 2.26
N LEU A 287 8.01 6.91 3.10
CA LEU A 287 8.56 6.56 4.40
C LEU A 287 7.47 6.56 5.48
N LEU A 288 7.26 5.42 6.12
CA LEU A 288 6.47 5.31 7.34
C LEU A 288 7.42 5.32 8.54
N ARG A 289 7.63 6.47 9.16
CA ARG A 289 8.44 6.61 10.39
C ARG A 289 7.69 7.38 11.45
N MET A 290 7.35 6.71 12.53
CA MET A 290 6.61 7.29 13.65
C MET A 290 7.56 7.82 14.73
N GLU A 291 7.19 8.93 15.38
CA GLU A 291 8.00 9.60 16.41
C GLU A 291 7.91 8.88 17.77
N ARG A 292 8.33 7.62 17.80
CA ARG A 292 8.32 6.79 19.00
C ARG A 292 9.64 6.06 19.16
N PRO A 293 10.26 6.07 20.36
CA PRO A 293 11.41 5.22 20.64
C PRO A 293 11.05 3.74 20.46
N LEU A 294 11.89 3.00 19.74
CA LEU A 294 11.76 1.57 19.51
C LEU A 294 12.88 0.81 20.24
N PRO A 295 12.63 -0.41 20.74
CA PRO A 295 11.39 -1.17 20.60
C PRO A 295 10.23 -0.63 21.45
N ALA A 296 8.99 -0.83 21.01
CA ALA A 296 7.80 -0.32 21.69
C ALA A 296 6.67 -1.35 21.74
N PRO A 297 5.85 -1.38 22.81
CA PRO A 297 4.66 -2.21 22.85
C PRO A 297 3.59 -1.68 21.90
N VAL A 298 2.90 -2.61 21.24
CA VAL A 298 1.73 -2.35 20.37
C VAL A 298 0.61 -3.31 20.70
N ASP A 299 -0.58 -3.08 20.16
CA ASP A 299 -1.75 -3.93 20.30
C ASP A 299 -2.02 -4.79 19.07
N GLY A 300 -1.57 -4.36 17.88
CA GLY A 300 -1.63 -5.09 16.62
C GLY A 300 -0.38 -4.85 15.78
N LEU A 301 -0.10 -5.78 14.87
CA LEU A 301 1.07 -5.72 13.97
C LEU A 301 0.65 -5.90 12.52
N ASP A 302 1.40 -5.27 11.63
CA ASP A 302 1.23 -5.41 10.18
C ASP A 302 1.74 -6.75 9.67
N GLU A 303 1.08 -7.28 8.64
CA GLU A 303 1.39 -8.55 8.00
C GLU A 303 2.69 -8.58 7.21
N LEU A 304 3.27 -7.41 6.89
CA LEU A 304 4.46 -7.27 6.04
C LEU A 304 5.66 -8.08 6.57
N VAL A 305 5.90 -8.04 7.89
CA VAL A 305 6.92 -8.82 8.60
C VAL A 305 6.44 -9.10 10.02
N LEU A 306 6.38 -10.38 10.37
CA LEU A 306 6.07 -10.85 11.73
C LEU A 306 7.17 -11.78 12.21
N ILE A 307 7.58 -11.62 13.46
CA ILE A 307 8.69 -12.34 14.08
C ILE A 307 8.15 -13.07 15.29
N VAL A 308 8.39 -14.38 15.36
CA VAL A 308 7.97 -15.23 16.47
C VAL A 308 9.12 -16.14 16.92
N PRO A 309 9.15 -16.54 18.22
CA PRO A 309 9.95 -17.66 18.66
C PRO A 309 9.52 -18.95 17.94
N ARG A 310 10.47 -19.82 17.60
CA ARG A 310 10.22 -21.08 16.90
C ARG A 310 9.30 -22.02 17.67
N ASP A 311 9.42 -22.02 19.00
CA ASP A 311 8.65 -22.84 19.93
C ASP A 311 7.33 -22.17 20.37
N THR A 312 6.91 -21.10 19.68
CA THR A 312 5.63 -20.45 19.96
C THR A 312 4.44 -21.40 19.76
N GLU A 313 3.41 -21.23 20.60
CA GLU A 313 2.10 -21.87 20.43
C GLU A 313 1.19 -21.10 19.46
N LEU A 314 1.59 -19.91 19.01
CA LEU A 314 0.82 -19.10 18.08
C LEU A 314 0.64 -19.78 16.73
N ARG A 315 -0.57 -19.75 16.16
CA ARG A 315 -0.87 -20.29 14.83
C ARG A 315 -1.75 -19.31 14.07
N VAL A 316 -1.41 -19.05 12.82
CA VAL A 316 -2.27 -18.22 11.96
C VAL A 316 -3.60 -18.95 11.74
N GLU A 317 -4.73 -18.30 12.01
CA GLU A 317 -6.07 -18.85 11.78
C GLU A 317 -6.34 -19.05 10.27
N PRO A 318 -6.55 -20.29 9.79
CA PRO A 318 -6.76 -20.53 8.36
C PRO A 318 -7.92 -19.78 7.72
N ARG A 319 -8.98 -19.50 8.49
CA ARG A 319 -10.16 -18.79 7.97
C ARG A 319 -9.92 -17.31 7.70
N VAL A 320 -8.88 -16.69 8.27
CA VAL A 320 -8.62 -15.27 7.99
C VAL A 320 -8.11 -15.03 6.56
N GLY A 321 -7.69 -16.07 5.83
CA GLY A 321 -7.27 -15.94 4.43
C GLY A 321 -5.89 -15.28 4.30
N TRP A 322 -5.83 -14.12 3.64
CA TRP A 322 -4.58 -13.42 3.27
C TRP A 322 -4.37 -12.08 3.99
N HIS A 323 -5.33 -11.66 4.82
CA HIS A 323 -5.25 -10.39 5.54
C HIS A 323 -5.48 -10.60 7.04
N LEU A 324 -5.07 -9.61 7.83
CA LEU A 324 -5.34 -9.50 9.26
C LEU A 324 -4.78 -10.66 10.11
N TYR A 325 -3.88 -11.48 9.56
CA TYR A 325 -3.22 -12.53 10.33
C TYR A 325 -2.21 -11.99 11.34
N GLY A 326 -1.62 -10.81 11.11
CA GLY A 326 -0.80 -10.12 12.11
C GLY A 326 -1.64 -9.62 13.27
N THR A 327 -2.84 -9.12 12.97
CA THR A 327 -3.84 -8.74 13.99
C THR A 327 -4.33 -9.96 14.78
N ASP A 328 -4.68 -11.05 14.11
CA ASP A 328 -5.08 -12.31 14.76
C ASP A 328 -4.02 -12.83 15.74
N LEU A 329 -2.77 -12.92 15.29
CA LEU A 329 -1.66 -13.37 16.13
C LEU A 329 -1.45 -12.45 17.34
N ALA A 330 -1.59 -11.14 17.17
CA ALA A 330 -1.51 -10.21 18.29
C ALA A 330 -2.63 -10.45 19.31
N LEU A 331 -3.87 -10.65 18.88
CA LEU A 331 -4.99 -10.99 19.76
C LEU A 331 -4.76 -12.31 20.52
N GLN A 332 -4.18 -13.33 19.87
CA GLN A 332 -3.75 -14.57 20.53
C GLN A 332 -2.71 -14.31 21.63
N VAL A 333 -1.70 -13.48 21.35
CA VAL A 333 -0.67 -13.09 22.32
C VAL A 333 -1.29 -12.41 23.54
N HIS A 334 -2.17 -11.43 23.33
CA HIS A 334 -2.81 -10.69 24.42
C HIS A 334 -3.69 -11.58 25.29
N ARG A 335 -4.45 -12.49 24.67
CA ARG A 335 -5.25 -13.49 25.40
C ARG A 335 -4.40 -14.44 26.23
N ALA A 336 -3.18 -14.75 25.79
CA ALA A 336 -2.21 -15.55 26.54
C ALA A 336 -1.46 -14.76 27.62
N GLY A 337 -1.70 -13.45 27.75
CA GLY A 337 -0.99 -12.58 28.70
C GLY A 337 0.44 -12.23 28.27
N GLY A 338 0.80 -12.49 27.01
CA GLY A 338 2.04 -12.03 26.42
C GLY A 338 1.93 -10.59 25.92
N TRP A 339 2.98 -10.12 25.24
CA TRP A 339 2.96 -8.79 24.63
C TRP A 339 3.59 -8.79 23.23
N THR A 340 3.17 -7.82 22.43
CA THR A 340 3.60 -7.62 21.04
C THR A 340 4.46 -6.38 20.90
N ALA A 341 5.56 -6.48 20.16
CA ALA A 341 6.54 -5.41 20.01
C ALA A 341 6.68 -4.91 18.58
N VAL A 342 6.82 -3.60 18.42
CA VAL A 342 7.46 -3.03 17.23
C VAL A 342 8.94 -2.89 17.49
N LEU A 343 9.77 -3.43 16.59
CA LEU A 343 11.22 -3.34 16.58
C LEU A 343 11.66 -2.38 15.48
N ASP A 344 12.76 -1.65 15.68
CA ASP A 344 13.29 -0.78 14.62
C ASP A 344 13.99 -1.61 13.55
N LEU A 345 13.25 -2.04 12.53
CA LEU A 345 13.70 -2.98 11.50
C LEU A 345 13.31 -2.49 10.10
N PRO A 346 13.85 -1.33 9.65
CA PRO A 346 13.42 -0.74 8.41
C PRO A 346 13.70 -1.67 7.23
N CYS A 347 12.67 -1.85 6.42
CA CYS A 347 12.63 -2.66 5.21
C CYS A 347 11.86 -1.89 4.13
N HIS A 348 11.94 -2.36 2.88
CA HIS A 348 11.14 -1.82 1.79
C HIS A 348 10.03 -2.80 1.44
N HIS A 349 8.78 -2.41 1.68
CA HIS A 349 7.59 -3.12 1.24
C HIS A 349 7.15 -2.57 -0.11
N ASN A 350 7.31 -3.35 -1.16
CA ASN A 350 7.08 -2.89 -2.53
C ASN A 350 5.84 -3.55 -3.15
N SER A 351 4.71 -3.46 -2.44
CA SER A 351 3.45 -4.01 -2.93
C SER A 351 2.96 -3.32 -4.18
N LEU A 352 2.34 -4.09 -5.08
CA LEU A 352 1.68 -3.60 -6.29
C LEU A 352 0.26 -3.09 -6.03
N TYR A 353 -0.31 -3.45 -4.88
CA TYR A 353 -1.69 -3.14 -4.52
C TYR A 353 -1.73 -2.18 -3.32
N HIS A 354 -2.84 -1.47 -3.18
CA HIS A 354 -3.11 -0.61 -2.03
C HIS A 354 -4.57 -0.61 -1.57
N ASP A 355 -5.49 -1.19 -2.37
CA ASP A 355 -6.91 -1.26 -2.05
C ASP A 355 -7.26 -2.37 -1.07
N LEU A 356 -8.31 -2.13 -0.29
CA LEU A 356 -8.97 -3.12 0.55
C LEU A 356 -9.98 -3.89 -0.30
N ASP A 357 -9.65 -5.13 -0.65
CA ASP A 357 -10.51 -5.98 -1.48
C ASP A 357 -11.57 -6.74 -0.67
N GLU A 358 -12.36 -7.58 -1.36
CA GLU A 358 -13.34 -8.45 -0.70
C GLU A 358 -12.67 -9.45 0.26
N GLY A 359 -11.43 -9.85 -0.01
CA GLY A 359 -10.62 -10.70 0.84
C GLY A 359 -10.34 -10.06 2.19
N TYR A 360 -10.00 -8.77 2.21
CA TYR A 360 -9.79 -8.03 3.45
C TYR A 360 -11.06 -7.98 4.32
N HIS A 361 -12.20 -7.65 3.72
CA HIS A 361 -13.47 -7.61 4.45
C HIS A 361 -13.94 -8.99 4.91
N HIS A 362 -13.60 -10.05 4.19
CA HIS A 362 -13.79 -11.41 4.67
C HIS A 362 -12.99 -11.67 5.95
N SER A 363 -11.72 -11.28 5.99
CA SER A 363 -10.86 -11.39 7.17
C SER A 363 -11.43 -10.61 8.37
N GLU A 364 -11.94 -9.39 8.15
CA GLU A 364 -12.58 -8.60 9.21
C GLU A 364 -13.77 -9.34 9.84
N ALA A 365 -14.64 -9.92 9.02
CA ALA A 365 -15.80 -10.68 9.48
C ALA A 365 -15.40 -11.95 10.24
N VAL A 366 -14.33 -12.63 9.78
CA VAL A 366 -13.79 -13.79 10.50
C VAL A 366 -13.25 -13.36 11.86
N LEU A 367 -12.45 -12.29 11.93
CA LEU A 367 -11.93 -11.77 13.20
C LEU A 367 -13.04 -11.39 14.18
N ALA A 368 -14.06 -10.65 13.73
CA ALA A 368 -15.21 -10.29 14.56
C ALA A 368 -15.92 -11.53 15.15
N GLY A 369 -16.01 -12.61 14.37
CA GLY A 369 -16.64 -13.86 14.80
C GLY A 369 -15.81 -14.69 15.78
N ILE A 370 -14.48 -14.71 15.64
CA ILE A 370 -13.59 -15.49 16.54
C ILE A 370 -13.18 -14.71 17.80
N TRP A 371 -13.16 -13.38 17.72
CA TRP A 371 -12.75 -12.47 18.80
C TRP A 371 -13.86 -11.48 19.22
N PRO A 372 -15.11 -11.93 19.48
CA PRO A 372 -16.21 -11.01 19.78
C PRO A 372 -16.00 -10.21 21.07
N ALA A 373 -15.23 -10.73 22.02
CA ALA A 373 -14.92 -10.06 23.29
C ALA A 373 -13.84 -8.96 23.15
N GLU A 374 -13.10 -8.94 22.04
CA GLU A 374 -12.06 -7.95 21.75
C GLU A 374 -12.58 -6.79 20.90
N LEU A 375 -13.87 -6.79 20.53
CA LEU A 375 -14.47 -5.70 19.77
C LEU A 375 -14.56 -4.41 20.62
N PRO A 376 -14.21 -3.23 20.06
CA PRO A 376 -13.71 -3.03 18.71
C PRO A 376 -12.24 -3.44 18.53
N ILE A 377 -11.94 -4.18 17.45
CA ILE A 377 -10.57 -4.53 17.06
C ILE A 377 -10.03 -3.44 16.14
N VAL A 378 -8.92 -2.80 16.51
CA VAL A 378 -8.28 -1.78 15.67
C VAL A 378 -7.09 -2.39 14.94
N THR A 379 -7.02 -2.15 13.63
CA THR A 379 -5.95 -2.65 12.74
C THR A 379 -5.11 -1.48 12.21
N ASN A 380 -4.06 -1.77 11.44
CA ASN A 380 -3.27 -0.73 10.78
C ASN A 380 -4.05 0.07 9.74
N THR A 381 -5.17 -0.47 9.23
CA THR A 381 -5.92 0.14 8.13
C THR A 381 -7.35 0.52 8.55
N SER A 382 -8.03 -0.30 9.34
CA SER A 382 -9.44 -0.11 9.72
C SER A 382 -9.71 -0.33 11.22
N SER A 383 -10.98 -0.23 11.61
CA SER A 383 -11.49 -0.62 12.93
C SER A 383 -12.71 -1.51 12.74
N ILE A 384 -12.69 -2.70 13.34
CA ILE A 384 -13.76 -3.69 13.29
C ILE A 384 -14.59 -3.52 14.56
N THR A 385 -15.77 -2.92 14.45
CA THR A 385 -16.67 -2.67 15.60
C THR A 385 -17.75 -3.72 15.75
N GLU A 386 -18.05 -4.42 14.66
CA GLU A 386 -19.08 -5.47 14.54
C GLU A 386 -18.77 -6.31 13.30
N ASP A 387 -19.45 -7.44 13.12
CA ASP A 387 -19.32 -8.23 11.89
C ASP A 387 -19.76 -7.38 10.68
N PRO A 388 -18.88 -7.09 9.70
CA PRO A 388 -19.23 -6.30 8.54
C PRO A 388 -20.37 -6.90 7.71
N ARG A 389 -20.59 -8.21 7.78
CA ARG A 389 -21.71 -8.88 7.08
C ARG A 389 -23.05 -8.51 7.70
N ASP A 390 -23.12 -8.46 9.03
CA ASP A 390 -24.34 -8.06 9.73
C ASP A 390 -24.70 -6.60 9.42
N ARG A 391 -23.68 -5.74 9.31
CA ARG A 391 -23.87 -4.36 8.86
C ARG A 391 -24.39 -4.28 7.43
N ARG A 392 -23.77 -5.01 6.48
CA ARG A 392 -24.24 -5.04 5.07
C ARG A 392 -25.67 -5.55 4.94
N VAL A 393 -26.07 -6.54 5.74
CA VAL A 393 -27.44 -7.04 5.76
C VAL A 393 -28.40 -5.94 6.22
N ARG A 394 -28.09 -5.24 7.32
CA ARG A 394 -28.90 -4.10 7.79
C ARG A 394 -28.96 -2.96 6.78
N ASP A 395 -27.83 -2.58 6.18
CA ASP A 395 -27.77 -1.52 5.16
C ASP A 395 -28.64 -1.88 3.93
N LEU A 396 -28.67 -3.17 3.56
CA LEU A 396 -29.54 -3.67 2.49
C LEU A 396 -31.02 -3.67 2.88
N GLU A 397 -31.34 -4.09 4.11
CA GLU A 397 -32.70 -4.04 4.66
C GLU A 397 -33.22 -2.59 4.68
N ASP A 398 -32.40 -1.64 5.15
CA ASP A 398 -32.70 -0.20 5.17
C ASP A 398 -32.88 0.35 3.75
N PHE A 399 -32.01 -0.02 2.80
CA PHE A 399 -32.13 0.38 1.40
C PHE A 399 -33.43 -0.14 0.77
N ILE A 400 -33.76 -1.42 1.00
CA ILE A 400 -35.00 -2.03 0.50
C ILE A 400 -36.20 -1.32 1.12
N GLN A 401 -36.15 -1.02 2.41
CA GLN A 401 -37.22 -0.28 3.08
C GLN A 401 -37.41 1.12 2.49
N GLN A 402 -36.32 1.88 2.32
CA GLN A 402 -36.36 3.22 1.74
C GLN A 402 -36.94 3.20 0.30
N ARG A 403 -36.52 2.22 -0.52
CA ARG A 403 -37.09 2.02 -1.87
C ARG A 403 -38.57 1.66 -1.83
N GLY A 404 -39.00 0.87 -0.86
CA GLY A 404 -40.41 0.54 -0.64
C GLY A 404 -41.25 1.77 -0.27
N GLU A 405 -40.72 2.65 0.57
CA GLU A 405 -41.35 3.91 0.95
C GLU A 405 -41.45 4.87 -0.25
N GLU A 406 -40.37 5.03 -1.04
CA GLU A 406 -40.38 5.81 -2.29
C GLU A 406 -41.42 5.29 -3.29
N PHE A 407 -41.48 3.97 -3.47
CA PHE A 407 -42.44 3.34 -4.37
C PHE A 407 -43.89 3.58 -3.92
N THR A 408 -44.15 3.48 -2.61
CA THR A 408 -45.47 3.74 -2.04
C THR A 408 -45.88 5.20 -2.27
N ALA A 409 -44.99 6.16 -2.02
CA ALA A 409 -45.24 7.57 -2.26
C ALA A 409 -45.52 7.88 -3.76
N MET A 410 -44.82 7.19 -4.67
CA MET A 410 -45.07 7.30 -6.11
C MET A 410 -46.46 6.77 -6.49
N VAL A 411 -46.88 5.62 -5.94
CA VAL A 411 -48.22 5.05 -6.16
C VAL A 411 -49.32 6.00 -5.66
N ASP A 412 -49.13 6.59 -4.48
CA ASP A 412 -50.08 7.57 -3.93
C ASP A 412 -50.20 8.81 -4.82
N SER A 413 -49.07 9.31 -5.34
CA SER A 413 -49.06 10.44 -6.29
C SER A 413 -49.80 10.12 -7.59
N LEU A 414 -49.62 8.92 -8.14
CA LEU A 414 -50.37 8.44 -9.30
C LEU A 414 -51.88 8.36 -9.00
N GLY A 415 -52.26 7.91 -7.80
CA GLY A 415 -53.64 7.90 -7.35
C GLY A 415 -54.28 9.29 -7.32
N VAL A 416 -53.54 10.30 -6.83
CA VAL A 416 -53.98 11.70 -6.85
C VAL A 416 -54.15 12.21 -8.29
N ALA A 417 -53.17 11.97 -9.16
CA ALA A 417 -53.22 12.38 -10.55
C ALA A 417 -54.41 11.73 -11.30
N GLN A 418 -54.68 10.45 -11.05
CA GLN A 418 -55.84 9.77 -11.61
C GLN A 418 -57.15 10.42 -11.14
N GLY A 419 -57.25 10.78 -9.86
CA GLY A 419 -58.42 11.49 -9.33
C GLY A 419 -58.64 12.87 -9.97
N GLU A 420 -57.58 13.58 -10.33
CA GLU A 420 -57.70 14.85 -11.08
C GLU A 420 -58.14 14.64 -12.53
N ILE A 421 -57.60 13.63 -13.20
CA ILE A 421 -58.03 13.24 -14.56
C ILE A 421 -59.53 12.93 -14.57
N ASP A 422 -60.02 12.18 -13.58
CA ASP A 422 -61.43 11.82 -13.48
C ASP A 422 -62.32 13.07 -13.29
N ARG A 423 -61.91 14.03 -12.45
CA ARG A 423 -62.63 15.32 -12.28
C ARG A 423 -62.66 16.15 -13.56
N LEU A 424 -61.53 16.21 -14.28
CA LEU A 424 -61.46 16.93 -15.55
C LEU A 424 -62.38 16.31 -16.60
N ASN A 425 -62.43 14.98 -16.67
CA ASN A 425 -63.33 14.26 -17.57
C ASN A 425 -64.81 14.55 -17.26
N GLU A 426 -65.19 14.61 -15.97
CA GLU A 426 -66.56 14.99 -15.56
C GLU A 426 -66.90 16.42 -15.97
N HIS A 427 -65.97 17.36 -15.79
CA HIS A 427 -66.16 18.76 -16.17
C HIS A 427 -66.31 18.92 -17.70
N ILE A 428 -65.47 18.22 -18.48
CA ILE A 428 -65.58 18.17 -19.95
C ILE A 428 -66.94 17.61 -20.37
N GLY A 429 -67.42 16.55 -19.71
CA GLY A 429 -68.76 16.01 -19.92
C GLY A 429 -69.85 17.07 -19.73
N THR A 430 -69.78 17.81 -18.62
CA THR A 430 -70.73 18.89 -18.31
C THR A 430 -70.69 20.03 -19.34
N LEU A 431 -69.50 20.46 -19.76
CA LEU A 431 -69.33 21.48 -20.80
C LEU A 431 -69.91 21.03 -22.14
N ASN A 432 -69.68 19.77 -22.52
CA ASN A 432 -70.25 19.21 -23.74
C ASN A 432 -71.79 19.23 -23.74
N GLU A 433 -72.42 18.92 -22.61
CA GLU A 433 -73.88 19.05 -22.47
C GLU A 433 -74.36 20.51 -22.57
N GLN A 434 -73.61 21.46 -22.01
CA GLN A 434 -73.94 22.89 -22.13
C GLN A 434 -73.83 23.36 -23.58
N ILE A 435 -72.76 22.97 -24.28
CA ILE A 435 -72.57 23.26 -25.70
C ILE A 435 -73.72 22.68 -26.53
N ALA A 436 -74.13 21.43 -26.25
CA ALA A 436 -75.26 20.80 -26.91
C ALA A 436 -76.55 21.61 -26.70
N ARG A 437 -76.84 22.03 -25.46
CA ARG A 437 -78.00 22.89 -25.12
C ARG A 437 -77.96 24.24 -25.84
N VAL A 438 -76.80 24.89 -25.92
CA VAL A 438 -76.63 26.15 -26.64
C VAL A 438 -76.84 25.97 -28.14
N ARG A 439 -76.29 24.89 -28.74
CA ARG A 439 -76.51 24.55 -30.15
C ARG A 439 -77.99 24.33 -30.44
N GLU A 440 -78.69 23.58 -29.60
CA GLU A 440 -80.14 23.34 -29.75
C GLU A 440 -80.94 24.64 -29.61
N ARG A 441 -80.60 25.51 -28.64
CA ARG A 441 -81.22 26.83 -28.48
C ARG A 441 -80.99 27.71 -29.70
N ASN A 442 -79.78 27.76 -30.22
CA ASN A 442 -79.44 28.53 -31.42
C ASN A 442 -80.18 28.02 -32.65
N GLN A 443 -80.33 26.70 -32.79
CA GLN A 443 -81.11 26.09 -33.86
C GLN A 443 -82.60 26.46 -33.75
N LYS A 444 -83.17 26.46 -32.54
CA LYS A 444 -84.55 26.94 -32.29
C LYS A 444 -84.71 28.43 -32.60
N LEU A 445 -83.72 29.26 -32.28
CA LEU A 445 -83.73 30.70 -32.60
C LEU A 445 -83.64 30.96 -34.10
N ARG A 446 -82.79 30.22 -34.84
CA ARG A 446 -82.71 30.30 -36.30
C ARG A 446 -84.07 29.96 -36.95
N LYS A 447 -84.71 28.86 -36.54
CA LYS A 447 -86.06 28.50 -37.01
C LYS A 447 -87.14 29.56 -36.73
N ARG A 448 -86.98 30.41 -35.71
CA ARG A 448 -87.93 31.50 -35.38
C ARG A 448 -87.67 32.79 -36.15
N ARG A 449 -86.48 32.98 -36.74
CA ARG A 449 -86.10 34.21 -37.45
C ARG A 449 -86.44 34.19 -38.95
N GLY A 450 -87.05 33.13 -39.46
CA GLY A 450 -87.51 33.08 -40.85
C GLY A 450 -86.38 33.07 -41.88
N ASP A 451 -85.31 32.32 -41.57
CA ASP A 451 -84.39 31.75 -42.56
C ASP A 451 -84.61 30.22 -42.62
#